data_AF-A0A660Q2K0-F1
#
_entry.id   AF-A0A660Q2K0-F1
#
_cell.length_a   1.000
_cell.length_b   1.000
_cell.length_c   1.000
_cell.angle_alpha   90.00
_cell.angle_beta   90.00
_cell.angle_gamma   90.00
#
_symmetry.space_group_name_H-M   'P 1'
#
loop_
_entity.id
_entity.type
_entity.pdbx_description
1 polymer ?
#
loop_
_entity_poly.entity_id
_entity_poly.type
_entity_poly.pdbx_seq_one_letter_code
_entity_poly.pdbx_strand_id
1 'polypeptide(L)'
;MPKSAFDIIWENVKSFLIAIVLAVIIKTSIVEAYKIPSASMEDTLLVGDFLIANKFKYGARLPVVNWQLPAFRDPQPGDVVIFKWPGDGVTNYIKRCVAVGGQTVEIKDKILYVDGKVFPNPEMSKFTRPVVSRPPGGEDTRDNYGPKVVPRDCYFMMGDNRDNSYDSRFWGPVHKDLILGEAMFIHWSWRPDEKSPEISISDPLSVPRLFLYNVAHFPQRVRWNRLFNIIN
;
A
#
# COMPACT_ATOMS: atom_id res chain seq x y z
N MET A 1 37.94 -40.92 8.53
CA MET A 1 36.92 -41.85 9.07
C MET A 1 35.63 -41.64 8.29
N PRO A 2 34.92 -42.68 7.84
CA PRO A 2 33.62 -42.52 7.20
C PRO A 2 32.65 -41.86 8.19
N LYS A 3 31.95 -40.81 7.77
CA LYS A 3 30.92 -40.15 8.60
C LYS A 3 29.86 -41.19 8.98
N SER A 4 29.41 -41.17 10.25
CA SER A 4 28.34 -42.09 10.66
C SER A 4 27.04 -41.71 9.95
N ALA A 5 26.12 -42.67 9.79
CA ALA A 5 24.80 -42.39 9.21
C ALA A 5 24.06 -41.27 9.97
N PHE A 6 24.26 -41.19 11.29
CA PHE A 6 23.74 -40.11 12.12
C PHE A 6 24.35 -38.74 11.76
N ASP A 7 25.66 -38.65 11.56
CA ASP A 7 26.33 -37.40 11.18
C ASP A 7 25.82 -36.90 9.82
N ILE A 8 25.63 -37.82 8.86
CA ILE A 8 25.09 -37.48 7.54
C ILE A 8 23.65 -36.96 7.66
N ILE A 9 22.81 -37.63 8.44
CA ILE A 9 21.42 -37.19 8.69
C ILE A 9 21.40 -35.83 9.38
N TRP A 10 22.24 -35.62 10.40
CA TRP A 10 22.32 -34.37 11.15
C TRP A 10 22.78 -33.19 10.28
N GLU A 11 23.78 -33.39 9.43
CA GLU A 11 24.26 -32.36 8.50
C GLU A 11 23.20 -31.99 7.45
N ASN A 12 22.44 -32.97 6.96
CA ASN A 12 21.33 -32.74 6.04
C ASN A 12 20.19 -31.97 6.71
N VAL A 13 19.81 -32.36 7.93
CA VAL A 13 18.79 -31.65 8.73
C VAL A 13 19.23 -30.22 9.01
N LYS A 14 20.48 -30.00 9.39
CA LYS A 14 21.03 -28.66 9.63
C LYS A 14 20.99 -27.79 8.38
N SER A 15 21.40 -28.33 7.23
CA SER A 15 21.35 -27.63 5.94
C SER A 15 19.92 -27.28 5.54
N PHE A 16 18.98 -28.20 5.74
CA PHE A 16 17.56 -27.99 5.46
C PHE A 16 16.95 -26.92 6.38
N LEU A 17 17.28 -26.94 7.67
CA LEU A 17 16.86 -25.90 8.62
C LEU A 17 17.42 -24.53 8.24
N ILE A 18 18.69 -24.43 7.86
CA ILE A 18 19.29 -23.18 7.38
C ILE A 18 18.57 -22.69 6.12
N ALA A 19 18.28 -23.58 5.18
CA ALA A 19 17.55 -23.23 3.96
C ALA A 19 16.13 -22.71 4.27
N ILE A 20 15.41 -23.33 5.22
CA ILE A 20 14.10 -22.85 5.67
C ILE A 20 14.22 -21.47 6.33
N VAL A 21 15.18 -21.27 7.23
CA VAL A 21 15.39 -19.99 7.90
C VAL A 21 15.70 -18.89 6.90
N LEU A 22 16.61 -19.16 5.95
CA LEU A 22 16.92 -18.23 4.86
C LEU A 22 15.70 -17.96 3.98
N ALA A 23 14.92 -18.98 3.61
CA ALA A 23 13.71 -18.81 2.82
C ALA A 23 12.67 -17.96 3.54
N VAL A 24 12.50 -18.12 4.86
CA VAL A 24 11.62 -17.27 5.68
C VAL A 24 12.14 -15.84 5.75
N ILE A 25 13.43 -15.62 6.00
CA ILE A 25 14.03 -14.27 6.02
C ILE A 25 13.85 -13.58 4.67
N ILE A 26 14.19 -14.26 3.57
CA ILE A 26 14.05 -13.74 2.21
C ILE A 26 12.58 -13.43 1.93
N LYS A 27 11.67 -14.37 2.19
CA LYS A 27 10.23 -14.20 1.93
C LYS A 27 9.67 -13.02 2.70
N THR A 28 9.94 -12.92 4.00
CA THR A 28 9.45 -11.84 4.88
C THR A 28 10.05 -10.47 4.53
N SER A 29 11.27 -10.44 3.99
CA SER A 29 11.98 -9.20 3.66
C SER A 29 11.66 -8.67 2.27
N ILE A 30 11.29 -9.51 1.31
CA ILE A 30 11.03 -9.08 -0.08
C ILE A 30 9.55 -8.78 -0.29
N VAL A 31 8.67 -9.66 0.18
CA VAL A 31 7.26 -9.67 -0.19
C VAL A 31 6.37 -9.61 1.06
N GLU A 32 5.46 -8.66 1.09
CA GLU A 32 4.39 -8.62 2.08
C GLU A 32 3.02 -8.48 1.40
N ALA A 33 2.04 -9.17 1.96
CA ALA A 33 0.66 -9.10 1.51
C ALA A 33 -0.11 -8.06 2.34
N TYR A 34 -0.78 -7.14 1.67
CA TYR A 34 -1.61 -6.11 2.30
C TYR A 34 -3.05 -6.23 1.83
N LYS A 35 -4.00 -6.04 2.75
CA LYS A 35 -5.43 -5.88 2.43
C LYS A 35 -5.76 -4.40 2.31
N ILE A 36 -6.53 -4.03 1.29
CA ILE A 36 -7.02 -2.66 1.09
C ILE A 36 -8.34 -2.44 1.84
N PRO A 37 -8.36 -1.60 2.90
CA PRO A 37 -9.55 -1.37 3.70
C PRO A 37 -10.35 -0.14 3.26
N SER A 38 -9.78 0.77 2.47
CA SER A 38 -10.35 2.08 2.16
C SER A 38 -10.40 2.40 0.66
N ALA A 39 -11.28 3.34 0.30
CA ALA A 39 -11.55 3.73 -1.09
C ALA A 39 -10.71 4.93 -1.58
N SER A 40 -9.62 5.29 -0.88
CA SER A 40 -8.80 6.47 -1.24
C SER A 40 -8.02 6.31 -2.56
N MET A 41 -7.80 5.07 -2.98
CA MET A 41 -7.16 4.70 -4.24
C MET A 41 -8.18 4.00 -5.15
N GLU A 42 -9.48 4.20 -4.94
CA GLU A 42 -10.54 3.50 -5.66
C GLU A 42 -10.41 3.66 -7.19
N ASP A 43 -10.86 2.65 -7.92
CA ASP A 43 -10.63 2.36 -9.35
C ASP A 43 -9.23 1.78 -9.62
N THR A 44 -8.15 2.33 -9.04
CA THR A 44 -6.81 1.69 -9.03
C THR A 44 -6.81 0.48 -8.10
N LEU A 45 -7.19 0.67 -6.84
CA LEU A 45 -7.25 -0.31 -5.76
C LEU A 45 -8.61 -0.24 -5.07
N LEU A 46 -9.37 -1.34 -5.14
CA LEU A 46 -10.70 -1.42 -4.58
C LEU A 46 -10.66 -1.98 -3.15
N VAL A 47 -11.65 -1.60 -2.34
CA VAL A 47 -11.86 -2.23 -1.02
C VAL A 47 -12.04 -3.73 -1.21
N GLY A 48 -11.30 -4.50 -0.42
CA GLY A 48 -11.25 -5.96 -0.52
C GLY A 48 -10.23 -6.51 -1.51
N ASP A 49 -9.43 -5.66 -2.16
CA ASP A 49 -8.23 -6.10 -2.86
C ASP A 49 -7.14 -6.51 -1.85
N PHE A 50 -6.38 -7.52 -2.22
CA PHE A 50 -5.18 -7.96 -1.53
C PHE A 50 -4.02 -7.85 -2.51
N LEU A 51 -3.02 -7.06 -2.13
CA LEU A 51 -1.87 -6.77 -2.98
C LEU A 51 -0.60 -7.34 -2.38
N ILE A 52 0.34 -7.61 -3.27
CA ILE A 52 1.72 -7.93 -2.94
C ILE A 52 2.56 -6.66 -3.09
N ALA A 53 3.35 -6.37 -2.07
CA ALA A 53 4.26 -5.24 -2.05
C ALA A 53 5.73 -5.68 -2.13
N ASN A 54 6.54 -4.92 -2.87
CA ASN A 54 7.99 -5.02 -2.90
C ASN A 54 8.62 -4.10 -1.86
N LYS A 55 9.09 -4.67 -0.76
CA LYS A 55 9.81 -3.91 0.28
C LYS A 55 11.26 -3.60 -0.10
N PHE A 56 11.85 -4.47 -0.92
CA PHE A 56 13.26 -4.42 -1.24
C PHE A 56 13.61 -3.19 -2.08
N LYS A 57 12.69 -2.76 -2.97
CA LYS A 57 12.90 -1.61 -3.86
C LYS A 57 13.27 -0.33 -3.10
N TYR A 58 12.63 -0.07 -1.97
CA TYR A 58 12.80 1.13 -1.13
C TYR A 58 13.59 0.89 0.17
N GLY A 59 14.30 -0.24 0.26
CA GLY A 59 15.09 -0.59 1.44
C GLY A 59 14.28 -1.38 2.47
N ALA A 60 14.35 -2.71 2.37
CA ALA A 60 13.62 -3.61 3.25
C ALA A 60 14.14 -3.55 4.69
N ARG A 61 13.23 -3.52 5.67
CA ARG A 61 13.56 -3.74 7.09
C ARG A 61 13.59 -5.22 7.39
N LEU A 62 14.70 -5.69 7.96
CA LEU A 62 14.81 -7.06 8.42
C LEU A 62 13.93 -7.26 9.68
N PRO A 63 13.22 -8.40 9.80
CA PRO A 63 12.31 -8.63 10.93
C PRO A 63 13.03 -8.94 12.26
N VAL A 64 14.26 -9.45 12.20
CA VAL A 64 15.05 -9.88 13.38
C VAL A 64 16.03 -8.80 13.83
N VAL A 65 16.52 -8.00 12.88
CA VAL A 65 17.51 -6.96 13.13
C VAL A 65 16.84 -5.66 12.73
N ASN A 66 16.83 -4.64 13.60
CA ASN A 66 16.32 -3.29 13.26
C ASN A 66 17.21 -2.54 12.25
N TRP A 67 17.82 -3.28 11.33
CA TRP A 67 18.64 -2.78 10.24
C TRP A 67 17.80 -2.69 8.97
N GLN A 68 17.83 -1.52 8.34
CA GLN A 68 17.25 -1.28 7.04
C GLN A 68 18.32 -1.53 5.97
N LEU A 69 18.01 -2.42 5.02
CA LEU A 69 18.87 -2.65 3.88
C LEU A 69 18.91 -1.38 3.00
N PRO A 70 20.03 -1.12 2.30
CA PRO A 70 20.12 0.00 1.37
C PRO A 70 18.98 -0.05 0.35
N ALA A 71 18.32 1.09 0.12
CA ALA A 71 17.34 1.22 -0.93
C ALA A 71 18.01 1.12 -2.31
N PHE A 72 17.44 0.34 -3.22
CA PHE A 72 17.93 0.26 -4.60
C PHE A 72 17.47 1.45 -5.43
N ARG A 73 16.35 2.05 -5.05
CA ARG A 73 15.77 3.23 -5.69
C ARG A 73 14.93 3.97 -4.65
N ASP A 74 14.77 5.26 -4.80
CA ASP A 74 13.77 6.03 -4.05
C ASP A 74 12.42 6.06 -4.79
N PRO A 75 11.28 6.22 -4.08
CA PRO A 75 10.00 6.52 -4.71
C PRO A 75 10.09 7.68 -5.71
N GLN A 76 9.48 7.50 -6.86
CA GLN A 76 9.42 8.48 -7.94
C GLN A 76 7.96 8.91 -8.18
N PRO A 77 7.75 10.08 -8.80
CA PRO A 77 6.41 10.50 -9.19
C PRO A 77 5.75 9.45 -10.10
N GLY A 78 4.53 9.04 -9.75
CA GLY A 78 3.79 7.96 -10.39
C GLY A 78 3.73 6.69 -9.56
N ASP A 79 4.71 6.39 -8.70
CA ASP A 79 4.72 5.12 -7.97
C ASP A 79 3.58 5.01 -6.94
N VAL A 80 2.99 3.82 -6.80
CA VAL A 80 2.06 3.52 -5.71
C VAL A 80 2.83 2.97 -4.51
N VAL A 81 2.86 3.74 -3.44
CA VAL A 81 3.76 3.54 -2.30
C VAL A 81 2.98 3.22 -1.04
N ILE A 82 3.48 2.25 -0.29
CA ILE A 82 3.01 1.87 1.04
C ILE A 82 3.96 2.50 2.06
N PHE A 83 3.39 3.16 3.05
CA PHE A 83 4.14 3.86 4.09
C PHE A 83 3.36 3.91 5.40
N LYS A 84 4.05 4.20 6.50
CA LYS A 84 3.45 4.49 7.79
C LYS A 84 2.97 5.93 7.83
N TRP A 85 1.71 6.16 8.20
CA TRP A 85 1.16 7.50 8.33
C TRP A 85 1.99 8.33 9.31
N PRO A 86 2.45 9.55 8.95
CA PRO A 86 3.30 10.36 9.82
C PRO A 86 2.67 10.78 11.15
N GLY A 87 1.33 10.78 11.24
CA GLY A 87 0.63 11.21 12.45
C GLY A 87 0.75 10.25 13.64
N ASP A 88 0.84 8.94 13.38
CA ASP A 88 0.99 7.92 14.44
C ASP A 88 2.23 7.02 14.28
N GLY A 89 2.83 6.93 13.08
CA GLY A 89 3.96 6.05 12.79
C GLY A 89 3.63 4.54 12.84
N VAL A 90 2.35 4.18 12.89
CA VAL A 90 1.87 2.81 13.07
C VAL A 90 0.93 2.40 11.95
N THR A 91 -0.01 3.26 11.55
CA THR A 91 -1.03 2.90 10.56
C THR A 91 -0.46 2.92 9.16
N ASN A 92 -0.63 1.82 8.43
CA ASN A 92 -0.17 1.72 7.04
C ASN A 92 -1.14 2.41 6.07
N TYR A 93 -0.60 3.28 5.24
CA TYR A 93 -1.30 3.96 4.16
C TYR A 93 -0.71 3.55 2.82
N ILE A 94 -1.56 3.56 1.79
CA ILE A 94 -1.17 3.40 0.40
C ILE A 94 -1.68 4.61 -0.39
N LYS A 95 -0.77 5.25 -1.13
CA LYS A 95 -1.04 6.43 -1.96
C LYS A 95 -0.07 6.46 -3.13
N ARG A 96 -0.33 7.34 -4.08
CA ARG A 96 0.58 7.62 -5.20
C ARG A 96 1.55 8.73 -4.83
N CYS A 97 2.84 8.52 -5.08
CA CYS A 97 3.84 9.58 -5.00
C CYS A 97 3.65 10.52 -6.20
N VAL A 98 3.44 11.82 -5.96
CA VAL A 98 3.26 12.79 -7.04
C VAL A 98 4.41 13.79 -7.14
N ALA A 99 5.18 13.97 -6.07
CA ALA A 99 6.37 14.82 -6.05
C ALA A 99 7.39 14.31 -5.02
N VAL A 100 8.66 14.57 -5.29
CA VAL A 100 9.80 14.19 -4.44
C VAL A 100 10.49 15.42 -3.86
N GLY A 101 11.39 15.22 -2.90
CA GLY A 101 12.10 16.30 -2.22
C GLY A 101 12.79 17.29 -3.18
N GLY A 102 12.61 18.58 -2.91
CA GLY A 102 13.08 19.69 -3.72
C GLY A 102 12.07 20.21 -4.75
N GLN A 103 11.06 19.41 -5.11
CA GLN A 103 10.00 19.86 -6.03
C GLN A 103 8.98 20.74 -5.33
N THR A 104 8.33 21.63 -6.11
CA THR A 104 7.24 22.47 -5.62
C THR A 104 5.90 21.90 -6.04
N VAL A 105 5.00 21.69 -5.08
CA VAL A 105 3.63 21.22 -5.31
C VAL A 105 2.67 22.39 -5.19
N GLU A 106 1.81 22.54 -6.17
CA GLU A 106 0.71 23.50 -6.17
C GLU A 106 -0.54 22.83 -6.75
N ILE A 107 -1.71 23.07 -6.15
CA ILE A 107 -2.99 22.64 -6.69
C ILE A 107 -3.82 23.89 -6.91
N LYS A 108 -4.35 24.05 -8.12
CA LYS A 108 -5.26 25.14 -8.48
C LYS A 108 -6.52 24.53 -9.09
N ASP A 109 -7.66 24.75 -8.46
CA ASP A 109 -8.96 24.25 -8.91
C ASP A 109 -8.93 22.75 -9.28
N LYS A 110 -8.39 21.92 -8.38
CA LYS A 110 -8.19 20.46 -8.52
C LYS A 110 -7.12 20.02 -9.51
N ILE A 111 -6.49 20.93 -10.25
CA ILE A 111 -5.38 20.63 -11.15
C ILE A 111 -4.07 20.65 -10.35
N LEU A 112 -3.34 19.54 -10.38
CA LEU A 112 -2.05 19.40 -9.73
C LEU A 112 -0.93 19.90 -10.64
N TYR A 113 -0.08 20.77 -10.09
CA TYR A 113 1.13 21.26 -10.69
C TYR A 113 2.33 20.84 -9.85
N VAL A 114 3.37 20.33 -10.50
CA VAL A 114 4.67 20.00 -9.90
C VAL A 114 5.73 20.77 -10.67
N ASP A 115 6.49 21.60 -9.96
CA ASP A 115 7.47 22.54 -10.54
C ASP A 115 6.85 23.43 -11.65
N GLY A 116 5.60 23.86 -11.42
CA GLY A 116 4.83 24.70 -12.35
C GLY A 116 4.27 23.96 -13.58
N LYS A 117 4.57 22.68 -13.77
CA LYS A 117 4.04 21.84 -14.86
C LYS A 117 2.85 21.05 -14.39
N VAL A 118 1.83 20.90 -15.23
CA VAL A 118 0.68 20.04 -14.93
C VAL A 118 1.17 18.61 -14.74
N PHE A 119 0.91 18.02 -13.58
CA PHE A 119 1.14 16.61 -13.33
C PHE A 119 -0.01 15.81 -13.94
N PRO A 120 0.23 14.91 -14.90
CA PRO A 120 -0.82 14.13 -15.53
C PRO A 120 -1.50 13.25 -14.49
N ASN A 121 -2.82 13.35 -14.43
CA ASN A 121 -3.61 12.47 -13.58
C ASN A 121 -3.48 11.02 -14.08
N PRO A 122 -3.23 10.04 -13.20
CA PRO A 122 -3.29 8.62 -13.57
C PRO A 122 -4.64 8.29 -14.21
N GLU A 123 -4.67 7.36 -15.16
CA GLU A 123 -5.86 6.98 -15.91
C GLU A 123 -7.04 6.62 -14.99
N MET A 124 -6.74 5.91 -13.89
CA MET A 124 -7.73 5.45 -12.92
C MET A 124 -8.06 6.48 -11.83
N SER A 125 -7.49 7.69 -11.88
CA SER A 125 -7.80 8.72 -10.89
C SER A 125 -9.12 9.40 -11.20
N LYS A 126 -9.84 9.81 -10.15
CA LYS A 126 -11.17 10.41 -10.27
C LYS A 126 -11.41 11.58 -9.33
N PHE A 127 -12.34 12.42 -9.75
CA PHE A 127 -12.92 13.50 -8.96
C PHE A 127 -14.41 13.20 -8.82
N THR A 128 -14.87 12.95 -7.60
CA THR A 128 -16.27 12.60 -7.30
C THR A 128 -17.12 13.83 -7.00
N ARG A 129 -16.51 15.01 -6.79
CA ARG A 129 -17.20 16.25 -6.47
C ARG A 129 -16.94 17.31 -7.54
N PRO A 130 -17.99 17.85 -8.19
CA PRO A 130 -17.82 18.91 -9.18
C PRO A 130 -17.47 20.26 -8.55
N VAL A 131 -17.81 20.45 -7.27
CA VAL A 131 -17.58 21.71 -6.56
C VAL A 131 -16.11 21.82 -6.12
N VAL A 132 -15.51 22.97 -6.42
CA VAL A 132 -14.19 23.37 -5.95
C VAL A 132 -14.36 24.14 -4.64
N SER A 133 -13.69 23.68 -3.58
CA SER A 133 -13.65 24.42 -2.32
C SER A 133 -12.71 25.63 -2.43
N ARG A 134 -13.24 26.82 -2.13
CA ARG A 134 -12.49 28.09 -2.08
C ARG A 134 -12.85 28.84 -0.79
N PRO A 135 -12.23 28.50 0.36
CA PRO A 135 -12.50 29.18 1.61
C PRO A 135 -12.08 30.65 1.51
N PRO A 136 -12.83 31.58 2.14
CA PRO A 136 -12.39 32.96 2.30
C PRO A 136 -11.02 32.97 3.01
N GLY A 137 -10.05 33.71 2.46
CA GLY A 137 -8.71 33.83 3.07
C GLY A 137 -7.60 33.05 2.39
N GLY A 138 -7.89 32.24 1.36
CA GLY A 138 -6.85 31.56 0.58
C GLY A 138 -6.13 30.44 1.34
N GLU A 139 -6.79 29.87 2.35
CA GLU A 139 -6.28 28.73 3.09
C GLU A 139 -6.13 27.50 2.19
N ASP A 140 -5.14 26.67 2.52
CA ASP A 140 -4.94 25.40 1.83
C ASP A 140 -6.14 24.48 2.02
N THR A 141 -6.56 23.89 0.91
CA THR A 141 -7.61 22.91 0.83
C THR A 141 -7.19 21.75 -0.04
N ARG A 142 -8.05 20.73 -0.08
CA ARG A 142 -7.93 19.61 -1.00
C ARG A 142 -7.89 20.02 -2.48
N ASP A 143 -8.57 21.10 -2.83
CA ASP A 143 -8.80 21.53 -4.22
C ASP A 143 -7.90 22.72 -4.63
N ASN A 144 -7.33 23.43 -3.65
CA ASN A 144 -6.40 24.55 -3.83
C ASN A 144 -5.33 24.49 -2.74
N TYR A 145 -4.07 24.24 -3.10
CA TYR A 145 -2.99 23.95 -2.14
C TYR A 145 -1.67 24.59 -2.59
N GLY A 146 -0.92 25.17 -1.67
CA GLY A 146 0.41 25.68 -1.94
C GLY A 146 0.43 26.99 -2.73
N PRO A 147 1.55 27.35 -3.39
CA PRO A 147 2.71 26.50 -3.66
C PRO A 147 3.55 26.16 -2.42
N LYS A 148 4.00 24.90 -2.30
CA LYS A 148 4.85 24.41 -1.20
C LYS A 148 5.96 23.52 -1.71
N VAL A 149 7.19 23.74 -1.22
CA VAL A 149 8.35 22.90 -1.54
C VAL A 149 8.31 21.63 -0.69
N VAL A 150 8.45 20.48 -1.33
CA VAL A 150 8.61 19.19 -0.63
C VAL A 150 10.01 19.18 0.00
N PRO A 151 10.14 19.00 1.33
CA PRO A 151 11.45 18.92 1.98
C PRO A 151 12.32 17.81 1.38
N ARG A 152 13.65 17.94 1.53
CA ARG A 152 14.56 16.84 1.18
C ARG A 152 14.20 15.59 1.96
N ASP A 153 14.45 14.42 1.36
CA ASP A 153 14.12 13.11 1.94
C ASP A 153 12.62 12.89 2.23
N CYS A 154 11.74 13.72 1.65
CA CYS A 154 10.29 13.58 1.76
C CYS A 154 9.62 13.38 0.40
N TYR A 155 8.40 12.86 0.46
CA TYR A 155 7.55 12.58 -0.70
C TYR A 155 6.16 13.17 -0.49
N PHE A 156 5.59 13.77 -1.52
CA PHE A 156 4.19 14.23 -1.50
C PHE A 156 3.30 13.12 -2.03
N MET A 157 2.41 12.61 -1.16
CA MET A 157 1.57 11.44 -1.44
C MET A 157 0.12 11.86 -1.64
N MET A 158 -0.53 11.40 -2.71
CA MET A 158 -1.93 11.69 -3.03
C MET A 158 -2.70 10.42 -3.38
N GLY A 159 -3.99 10.39 -3.02
CA GLY A 159 -4.88 9.31 -3.42
C GLY A 159 -5.42 9.49 -4.83
N ASP A 160 -5.64 8.40 -5.55
CA ASP A 160 -6.23 8.43 -6.90
C ASP A 160 -7.72 8.83 -6.86
N ASN A 161 -8.43 8.53 -5.76
CA ASN A 161 -9.74 9.10 -5.49
C ASN A 161 -9.56 10.49 -4.85
N ARG A 162 -9.30 11.50 -5.70
CA ARG A 162 -8.79 12.82 -5.29
C ARG A 162 -9.69 13.55 -4.31
N ASP A 163 -11.00 13.32 -4.40
CA ASP A 163 -11.99 13.92 -3.50
C ASP A 163 -12.27 13.09 -2.24
N ASN A 164 -11.87 11.81 -2.20
CA ASN A 164 -12.11 10.92 -1.07
C ASN A 164 -10.80 10.31 -0.55
N SER A 165 -9.80 11.16 -0.34
CA SER A 165 -8.48 10.75 0.14
C SER A 165 -7.95 11.70 1.21
N TYR A 166 -7.62 11.15 2.37
CA TYR A 166 -6.88 11.83 3.43
C TYR A 166 -5.38 11.57 3.23
N ASP A 167 -4.68 12.56 2.68
CA ASP A 167 -3.30 12.43 2.18
C ASP A 167 -2.46 13.69 2.42
N SER A 168 -1.31 13.86 1.74
CA SER A 168 -0.34 14.92 2.04
C SER A 168 -0.90 16.35 1.94
N ARG A 169 -2.05 16.55 1.29
CA ARG A 169 -2.77 17.83 1.28
C ARG A 169 -3.25 18.24 2.68
N PHE A 170 -3.45 17.30 3.59
CA PHE A 170 -3.96 17.53 4.94
C PHE A 170 -2.88 17.48 6.02
N TRP A 171 -1.92 16.56 5.90
CA TRP A 171 -0.91 16.30 6.93
C TRP A 171 0.54 16.51 6.47
N GLY A 172 0.74 16.94 5.23
CA GLY A 172 2.06 17.28 4.67
C GLY A 172 2.83 16.10 4.06
N PRO A 173 4.11 16.30 3.69
CA PRO A 173 4.94 15.28 3.06
C PRO A 173 5.33 14.12 3.99
N VAL A 174 5.64 12.95 3.42
CA VAL A 174 6.10 11.74 4.14
C VAL A 174 7.61 11.62 4.09
N HIS A 175 8.28 11.50 5.23
CA HIS A 175 9.73 11.24 5.29
C HIS A 175 10.08 9.82 4.81
N LYS A 176 11.24 9.64 4.16
CA LYS A 176 11.70 8.36 3.60
C LYS A 176 11.73 7.19 4.59
N ASP A 177 11.99 7.47 5.86
CA ASP A 177 12.04 6.44 6.91
C ASP A 177 10.66 5.81 7.21
N LEU A 178 9.58 6.43 6.74
CA LEU A 178 8.23 5.89 6.88
C LEU A 178 7.82 5.03 5.69
N ILE A 179 8.60 5.00 4.61
CA ILE A 179 8.33 4.21 3.42
C ILE A 179 8.56 2.72 3.70
N LEU A 180 7.59 1.89 3.34
CA LEU A 180 7.62 0.45 3.56
C LEU A 180 7.86 -0.35 2.28
N GLY A 181 7.34 0.10 1.14
CA GLY A 181 7.50 -0.60 -0.13
C GLY A 181 6.62 -0.07 -1.25
N GLU A 182 6.79 -0.66 -2.43
CA GLU A 182 5.98 -0.40 -3.62
C GLU A 182 4.88 -1.44 -3.78
N ALA A 183 3.66 -1.03 -4.11
CA ALA A 183 2.60 -1.97 -4.46
C ALA A 183 2.84 -2.54 -5.87
N MET A 184 2.94 -3.86 -6.02
CA MET A 184 3.30 -4.49 -7.29
C MET A 184 2.09 -4.96 -8.10
N PHE A 185 1.27 -5.83 -7.51
CA PHE A 185 0.13 -6.45 -8.18
C PHE A 185 -0.92 -6.91 -7.18
N ILE A 186 -2.15 -7.06 -7.66
CA ILE A 186 -3.28 -7.58 -6.89
C ILE A 186 -3.26 -9.11 -7.00
N HIS A 187 -2.97 -9.83 -5.92
CA HIS A 187 -2.96 -11.30 -5.96
C HIS A 187 -4.33 -11.92 -5.65
N TRP A 188 -5.20 -11.17 -4.98
CA TRP A 188 -6.56 -11.59 -4.67
C TRP A 188 -7.51 -10.39 -4.62
N SER A 189 -8.76 -10.55 -5.01
CA SER A 189 -9.77 -9.50 -4.89
C SER A 189 -11.12 -10.08 -4.51
N TRP A 190 -11.62 -9.63 -3.36
CA TRP A 190 -12.85 -10.14 -2.75
C TRP A 190 -13.84 -9.00 -2.54
N ARG A 191 -15.01 -9.10 -3.18
CA ARG A 191 -16.07 -8.09 -3.03
C ARG A 191 -16.68 -8.15 -1.62
N PRO A 192 -16.61 -7.06 -0.84
CA PRO A 192 -17.36 -6.96 0.41
C PRO A 192 -18.85 -7.10 0.15
N ASP A 193 -19.56 -7.72 1.09
CA ASP A 193 -21.00 -7.99 0.98
C ASP A 193 -21.63 -7.73 2.34
N GLU A 194 -22.47 -6.71 2.40
CA GLU A 194 -23.18 -6.29 3.62
C GLU A 194 -24.20 -7.34 4.06
N LYS A 195 -24.65 -8.23 3.18
CA LYS A 195 -25.60 -9.31 3.50
C LYS A 195 -24.94 -10.54 4.08
N SER A 196 -23.61 -10.57 4.17
CA SER A 196 -22.91 -11.74 4.70
C SER A 196 -23.23 -11.95 6.18
N PRO A 197 -23.38 -13.21 6.65
CA PRO A 197 -23.68 -13.50 8.05
C PRO A 197 -22.65 -12.87 8.99
N GLU A 198 -23.13 -12.22 10.05
CA GLU A 198 -22.26 -11.67 11.08
C GLU A 198 -21.70 -12.77 11.99
N ILE A 199 -20.46 -12.59 12.44
CA ILE A 199 -19.85 -13.46 13.45
C ILE A 199 -20.35 -13.00 14.81
N SER A 200 -20.97 -13.92 15.56
CA SER A 200 -21.44 -13.66 16.92
C SER A 200 -20.92 -14.71 17.88
N ILE A 201 -20.41 -14.26 19.04
CA ILE A 201 -19.93 -15.12 20.11
C ILE A 201 -21.08 -15.94 20.73
N SER A 202 -22.31 -15.43 20.66
CA SER A 202 -23.50 -16.11 21.21
C SER A 202 -24.14 -17.14 20.29
N ASP A 203 -23.82 -17.14 18.98
CA ASP A 203 -24.35 -18.12 18.02
C ASP A 203 -23.23 -19.09 17.59
N PRO A 204 -23.21 -20.34 18.11
CA PRO A 204 -22.18 -21.32 17.79
C PRO A 204 -22.19 -21.76 16.31
N LEU A 205 -23.27 -21.49 15.58
CA LEU A 205 -23.39 -21.78 14.14
C LEU A 205 -23.01 -20.59 13.26
N SER A 206 -22.70 -19.42 13.82
CA SER A 206 -22.34 -18.23 13.04
C SER A 206 -21.14 -18.46 12.11
N VAL A 207 -20.06 -19.09 12.60
CA VAL A 207 -18.85 -19.38 11.81
C VAL A 207 -19.11 -20.42 10.71
N PRO A 208 -19.71 -21.60 10.99
CA PRO A 208 -20.10 -22.54 9.93
C PRO A 208 -21.04 -21.93 8.89
N ARG A 209 -22.01 -21.11 9.31
CA ARG A 209 -22.96 -20.42 8.42
C ARG A 209 -22.22 -19.45 7.49
N LEU A 210 -21.31 -18.64 8.04
CA LEU A 210 -20.47 -17.74 7.26
C LEU A 210 -19.57 -18.51 6.28
N PHE A 211 -18.99 -19.63 6.71
CA PHE A 211 -18.17 -20.47 5.84
C PHE A 211 -18.99 -20.99 4.66
N LEU A 212 -20.16 -21.61 4.91
CA LEU A 212 -21.05 -22.10 3.86
C LEU A 212 -21.51 -20.98 2.93
N TYR A 213 -21.84 -19.80 3.50
CA TYR A 213 -22.19 -18.61 2.72
C TYR A 213 -21.05 -18.20 1.79
N ASN A 214 -19.82 -18.12 2.30
CA ASN A 214 -18.66 -17.73 1.52
C ASN A 214 -18.32 -18.75 0.43
N VAL A 215 -18.45 -20.05 0.69
CA VAL A 215 -18.26 -21.10 -0.32
C VAL A 215 -19.30 -21.00 -1.42
N ALA A 216 -20.58 -20.86 -1.07
CA ALA A 216 -21.67 -20.76 -2.03
C ALA A 216 -21.56 -19.50 -2.92
N HIS A 217 -21.10 -18.39 -2.36
CA HIS A 217 -20.94 -17.11 -3.06
C HIS A 217 -19.52 -16.88 -3.60
N PHE A 218 -18.62 -17.86 -3.46
CA PHE A 218 -17.21 -17.69 -3.79
C PHE A 218 -17.01 -17.21 -5.24
N PRO A 219 -17.59 -17.85 -6.27
CA PRO A 219 -17.37 -17.44 -7.65
C PRO A 219 -17.86 -16.01 -7.95
N GLN A 220 -18.94 -15.57 -7.31
CA GLN A 220 -19.54 -14.25 -7.51
C GLN A 220 -18.83 -13.16 -6.71
N ARG A 221 -18.19 -13.52 -5.59
CA ARG A 221 -17.47 -12.57 -4.73
C ARG A 221 -16.04 -12.33 -5.19
N VAL A 222 -15.42 -13.29 -5.87
CA VAL A 222 -14.10 -13.09 -6.47
C VAL A 222 -14.20 -12.16 -7.68
N ARG A 223 -13.44 -11.06 -7.67
CA ARG A 223 -13.31 -10.17 -8.84
C ARG A 223 -12.22 -10.72 -9.76
N TRP A 224 -12.57 -11.73 -10.56
CA TRP A 224 -11.63 -12.47 -11.41
C TRP A 224 -10.80 -11.59 -12.35
N ASN A 225 -11.41 -10.53 -12.89
CA ASN A 225 -10.76 -9.54 -13.76
C ASN A 225 -9.69 -8.67 -13.08
N ARG A 226 -9.53 -8.78 -11.76
CA ARG A 226 -8.52 -8.05 -10.99
C ARG A 226 -7.35 -8.92 -10.55
N LEU A 227 -7.45 -10.24 -10.68
CA LEU A 227 -6.39 -11.15 -10.25
C LEU A 227 -5.14 -10.96 -11.13
N PHE A 228 -4.01 -10.80 -10.47
CA PHE A 228 -2.69 -10.58 -11.05
C PHE A 228 -2.55 -9.28 -11.88
N ASN A 229 -3.47 -8.34 -11.73
CA ASN A 229 -3.32 -7.02 -12.35
C ASN A 229 -2.14 -6.28 -11.72
N ILE A 230 -1.26 -5.78 -12.58
CA ILE A 230 -0.12 -4.95 -12.20
C ILE A 230 -0.64 -3.58 -11.77
N ILE A 231 -0.11 -3.07 -10.68
CA ILE A 231 -0.44 -1.75 -10.15
C ILE A 231 0.54 -0.76 -10.76
N ASN A 232 0.04 0.13 -11.61
CA ASN A 232 0.80 1.22 -12.24
C ASN A 232 0.27 2.59 -11.84
#